data_AF-A0A7J3J2I3-F1
#
_entry.id   AF-A0A7J3J2I3-F1
#
_cell.length_a   1.000
_cell.length_b   1.000
_cell.length_c   1.000
_cell.angle_alpha   90.00
_cell.angle_beta   90.00
_cell.angle_gamma   90.00
#
_symmetry.space_group_name_H-M   'P 1'
#
loop_
_entity.id
_entity.type
_entity.pdbx_description
1 polymer ?
#
loop_
_entity_poly.entity_id
_entity_poly.type
_entity_poly.pdbx_seq_one_letter_code
_entity_poly.pdbx_strand_id
1 'polypeptide(L)'
;MLKGFGTFLLKELKELMRDPKILLPMIVVPLVLFPVMGGIMGFAVRSAQEQAVKATLVIVDNDGGNWSRTFVTFLESLNQYGFDLRIYSESNIEPLDSKKVLELLSKYNTTQILEIPKGFSQNVTTHSSNPDVKAYVRFYGVLRGVSVFESVGSSAVDALINIFNR
;
A
#
# COMPACT_ATOMS: atom_id res chain seq x y z
N MET A 1 -47.06 3.08 -29.43
CA MET A 1 -45.75 3.52 -29.96
C MET A 1 -44.61 2.53 -29.73
N LEU A 2 -44.56 1.76 -28.63
CA LEU A 2 -43.45 0.82 -28.33
C LEU A 2 -43.34 -0.43 -29.22
N LYS A 3 -44.45 -0.93 -29.78
CA LYS A 3 -44.43 -2.16 -30.60
C LYS A 3 -43.62 -2.02 -31.90
N GLY A 4 -43.69 -0.87 -32.57
CA GLY A 4 -42.93 -0.62 -33.80
C GLY A 4 -41.43 -0.49 -33.58
N PHE A 5 -41.02 0.03 -32.41
CA PHE A 5 -39.61 0.18 -32.05
C PHE A 5 -38.92 -1.17 -31.83
N GLY A 6 -39.57 -2.11 -31.12
CA GLY A 6 -39.00 -3.45 -30.93
C GLY A 6 -38.84 -4.23 -32.23
N THR A 7 -39.79 -4.11 -33.17
CA THR A 7 -39.70 -4.75 -34.49
C THR A 7 -38.58 -4.16 -35.34
N PHE A 8 -38.36 -2.85 -35.23
CA PHE A 8 -37.26 -2.16 -35.89
C PHE A 8 -35.91 -2.58 -35.32
N LEU A 9 -35.74 -2.56 -33.98
CA LEU A 9 -34.52 -3.01 -33.32
C LEU A 9 -34.15 -4.46 -33.66
N LEU A 10 -35.13 -5.37 -33.71
CA LEU A 10 -34.91 -6.76 -34.10
C LEU A 10 -34.45 -6.90 -35.56
N LYS A 11 -34.92 -6.03 -36.47
CA LYS A 11 -34.44 -6.01 -37.85
C LYS A 11 -32.98 -5.56 -37.92
N GLU A 12 -32.67 -4.44 -37.26
CA GLU A 12 -31.31 -3.88 -37.24
C GLU A 12 -30.30 -4.85 -36.59
N LEU A 13 -30.64 -5.47 -35.46
CA LEU A 13 -29.79 -6.49 -34.83
C LEU A 13 -29.57 -7.71 -35.73
N LYS A 14 -30.61 -8.15 -36.45
CA LYS A 14 -30.52 -9.30 -37.37
C LYS A 14 -29.70 -8.96 -38.62
N GLU A 15 -29.76 -7.73 -39.09
CA GLU A 15 -28.97 -7.22 -40.21
C GLU A 15 -27.50 -7.07 -39.83
N LEU A 16 -27.23 -6.52 -38.64
CA LEU A 16 -25.89 -6.43 -38.06
C LEU A 16 -25.28 -7.81 -37.81
N MET A 17 -26.09 -8.78 -37.37
CA MET A 17 -25.68 -10.19 -37.24
C MET A 17 -25.47 -10.92 -38.58
N ARG A 18 -25.93 -10.35 -39.71
CA ARG A 18 -25.77 -10.96 -41.03
C ARG A 18 -24.54 -10.44 -41.77
N ASP A 19 -23.91 -9.37 -41.28
CA ASP A 19 -22.66 -8.85 -41.83
C ASP A 19 -21.45 -9.42 -41.07
N PRO A 20 -20.82 -10.51 -41.57
CA PRO A 20 -19.63 -11.07 -40.95
C PRO A 20 -18.47 -10.08 -40.94
N LYS A 21 -18.41 -9.09 -41.84
CA LYS A 21 -17.30 -8.12 -41.87
C LYS A 21 -17.32 -7.19 -40.65
N ILE A 22 -18.50 -6.97 -40.07
CA ILE A 22 -18.68 -6.15 -38.86
C ILE A 22 -18.63 -7.03 -37.61
N LEU A 23 -19.30 -8.19 -37.64
CA LEU A 23 -19.32 -9.12 -36.50
C LEU A 23 -17.95 -9.68 -36.14
N LEU A 24 -17.13 -10.05 -37.13
CA LEU A 24 -15.83 -10.68 -36.88
C LEU A 24 -14.93 -9.76 -36.05
N PRO A 25 -14.67 -8.50 -36.43
CA PRO A 25 -13.89 -7.61 -35.57
C PRO A 25 -14.60 -7.29 -34.26
N MET A 26 -15.93 -7.17 -34.23
CA MET A 26 -16.69 -6.91 -32.99
C MET A 26 -16.50 -8.02 -31.94
N ILE A 27 -16.30 -9.26 -32.35
CA ILE A 27 -16.08 -10.40 -31.44
C ILE A 27 -14.58 -10.65 -31.23
N VAL A 28 -13.80 -10.69 -32.30
CA VAL A 28 -12.37 -11.04 -32.27
C VAL A 28 -11.55 -9.97 -31.55
N VAL A 29 -11.85 -8.68 -31.75
CA VAL A 29 -11.06 -7.59 -31.15
C VAL A 29 -11.17 -7.60 -29.62
N PRO A 30 -12.38 -7.63 -28.99
CA PRO A 30 -12.46 -7.74 -27.54
C PRO A 30 -11.85 -9.03 -27.00
N LEU A 31 -12.03 -10.14 -27.72
CA LEU A 31 -11.54 -11.45 -27.31
C LEU A 31 -10.00 -11.53 -27.28
N VAL A 32 -9.32 -10.73 -28.09
CA VAL A 32 -7.86 -10.59 -28.08
C VAL A 32 -7.40 -9.48 -27.12
N LEU A 33 -8.06 -8.31 -27.15
CA LEU A 33 -7.66 -7.15 -26.34
C LEU A 33 -7.82 -7.38 -24.84
N PHE A 34 -8.89 -8.05 -24.40
CA PHE A 34 -9.12 -8.27 -22.97
C PHE A 34 -8.06 -9.15 -22.32
N PRO A 35 -7.65 -10.30 -22.89
CA PRO A 35 -6.52 -11.06 -22.36
C PRO A 35 -5.20 -10.28 -22.36
N VAL A 36 -4.94 -9.47 -23.41
CA VAL A 36 -3.72 -8.65 -23.49
C VAL A 36 -3.70 -7.60 -22.37
N MET A 37 -4.79 -6.84 -22.20
CA MET A 37 -4.91 -5.86 -21.13
C MET A 37 -4.85 -6.53 -19.75
N GLY A 38 -5.55 -7.66 -19.58
CA GLY A 38 -5.51 -8.45 -18.36
C GLY A 38 -4.11 -8.95 -18.01
N GLY A 39 -3.33 -9.38 -19.02
CA GLY A 39 -1.94 -9.78 -18.85
C GLY A 39 -1.03 -8.62 -18.46
N ILE A 40 -1.17 -7.46 -19.11
CA ILE A 40 -0.42 -6.24 -18.76
C ILE A 40 -0.75 -5.79 -17.33
N MET A 41 -2.04 -5.77 -16.99
CA MET A 41 -2.49 -5.39 -15.65
C MET A 41 -2.01 -6.40 -14.60
N GLY A 42 -2.10 -7.70 -14.89
CA GLY A 42 -1.59 -8.76 -14.04
C GLY A 42 -0.08 -8.67 -13.80
N PHE A 43 0.69 -8.35 -14.84
CA PHE A 43 2.13 -8.09 -14.71
C PHE A 43 2.41 -6.85 -13.85
N ALA A 44 1.70 -5.76 -14.07
CA ALA A 44 1.83 -4.54 -13.28
C ALA A 44 1.50 -4.79 -11.80
N VAL A 45 0.40 -5.50 -11.52
CA VAL A 45 0.00 -5.90 -10.16
C VAL A 45 1.04 -6.82 -9.54
N ARG A 46 1.54 -7.82 -10.26
CA ARG A 46 2.55 -8.76 -9.75
C ARG A 46 3.88 -8.06 -9.47
N SER A 47 4.35 -7.21 -10.38
CA SER A 47 5.57 -6.43 -10.19
C SER A 47 5.45 -5.47 -9.01
N ALA A 48 4.28 -4.84 -8.85
CA ALA A 48 4.00 -4.00 -7.69
C ALA A 48 3.92 -4.82 -6.40
N GLN A 49 3.31 -6.00 -6.41
CA GLN A 49 3.28 -6.92 -5.28
C GLN A 49 4.70 -7.39 -4.90
N GLU A 50 5.53 -7.74 -5.88
CA GLU A 50 6.94 -8.11 -5.67
C GLU A 50 7.76 -6.95 -5.09
N GLN A 51 7.44 -5.71 -5.45
CA GLN A 51 8.03 -4.51 -4.84
C GLN A 51 7.48 -4.23 -3.44
N ALA A 52 6.19 -4.43 -3.20
CA ALA A 52 5.57 -4.28 -1.89
C ALA A 52 6.05 -5.34 -0.89
N VAL A 53 6.32 -6.56 -1.36
CA VAL A 53 6.96 -7.62 -0.58
C VAL A 53 8.34 -7.16 -0.12
N LYS A 54 9.10 -6.43 -0.95
CA LYS A 54 10.43 -5.86 -0.66
C LYS A 54 10.39 -4.44 -0.08
N ALA A 55 9.58 -4.22 0.95
CA ALA A 55 9.49 -2.91 1.60
C ALA A 55 10.73 -2.64 2.46
N THR A 56 11.56 -1.67 2.08
CA THR A 56 12.63 -1.18 2.97
C THR A 56 12.02 -0.16 3.93
N LEU A 57 12.14 -0.35 5.24
CA LEU A 57 11.59 0.54 6.26
C LEU A 57 12.72 1.10 7.12
N VAL A 58 12.85 2.43 7.18
CA VAL A 58 13.78 3.05 8.13
C VAL A 58 13.02 3.34 9.41
N ILE A 59 13.51 2.83 10.54
CA ILE A 59 12.97 3.10 11.87
C ILE A 59 13.86 4.16 12.55
N VAL A 60 13.25 5.24 13.01
CA VAL A 60 13.90 6.25 13.85
C VAL A 60 13.37 6.11 15.27
N ASP A 61 14.17 5.53 16.17
CA ASP A 61 13.80 5.40 17.59
C ASP A 61 14.41 6.55 18.40
N ASN A 62 13.59 7.55 18.73
CA ASN A 62 13.93 8.67 19.59
C ASN A 62 13.51 8.45 21.06
N ASP A 63 12.82 7.36 21.37
CA ASP A 63 12.37 7.02 22.72
C ASP A 63 13.40 6.16 23.46
N GLY A 64 13.91 5.11 22.80
CA GLY A 64 14.91 4.19 23.35
C GLY A 64 14.46 3.42 24.61
N GLY A 65 13.16 3.47 24.93
CA GLY A 65 12.57 2.81 26.08
C GLY A 65 12.24 1.33 25.86
N ASN A 66 11.70 0.68 26.89
CA ASN A 66 11.45 -0.77 26.82
C ASN A 66 10.39 -1.13 25.76
N TRP A 67 9.31 -0.32 25.68
CA TRP A 67 8.25 -0.54 24.70
C TRP A 67 8.67 -0.17 23.28
N SER A 68 9.51 0.85 23.09
CA SER A 68 10.05 1.15 21.76
C SER A 68 10.88 -0.03 21.26
N ARG A 69 11.74 -0.60 22.11
CA ARG A 69 12.52 -1.79 21.76
C ARG A 69 11.65 -3.00 21.46
N THR A 70 10.63 -3.27 22.27
CA THR A 70 9.66 -4.35 22.01
C THR A 70 8.97 -4.15 20.66
N PHE A 71 8.58 -2.92 20.32
CA PHE A 71 7.94 -2.60 19.06
C PHE A 71 8.90 -2.80 17.87
N VAL A 72 10.16 -2.38 17.98
CA VAL A 72 11.19 -2.64 16.95
C VAL A 72 11.41 -4.14 16.74
N THR A 73 11.57 -4.91 17.82
CA THR A 73 11.74 -6.37 17.73
C THR A 73 10.51 -7.05 17.13
N PHE A 74 9.30 -6.57 17.43
CA PHE A 74 8.09 -7.04 16.78
C PHE A 74 8.14 -6.81 15.26
N LEU A 75 8.53 -5.61 14.81
CA LEU A 75 8.66 -5.31 13.38
C LEU A 75 9.71 -6.18 12.69
N GLU A 76 10.86 -6.43 13.34
CA GLU A 76 11.89 -7.34 12.84
C GLU A 76 11.38 -8.78 12.72
N SER A 77 10.52 -9.23 13.65
CA SER A 77 9.96 -10.59 13.64
C SER A 77 9.01 -10.85 12.46
N LEU A 78 8.42 -9.79 11.87
CA LEU A 78 7.54 -9.92 10.70
C LEU A 78 8.25 -10.52 9.50
N ASN A 79 9.58 -10.40 9.43
CA ASN A 79 10.37 -11.04 8.39
C ASN A 79 10.23 -12.57 8.38
N GLN A 80 10.01 -13.16 9.55
CA GLN A 80 9.78 -14.60 9.70
C GLN A 80 8.40 -15.03 9.18
N TYR A 81 7.47 -14.08 9.03
CA TYR A 81 6.11 -14.29 8.53
C TYR A 81 5.95 -13.93 7.06
N GLY A 82 7.05 -13.73 6.33
CA GLY A 82 7.06 -13.53 4.87
C GLY A 82 6.99 -12.08 4.42
N PHE A 83 7.14 -11.11 5.33
CA PHE A 83 7.43 -9.73 4.97
C PHE A 83 8.95 -9.63 4.65
N ASP A 84 9.37 -8.91 3.61
CA ASP A 84 10.82 -8.66 3.35
C ASP A 84 11.13 -7.22 3.75
N LEU A 85 11.08 -6.97 5.08
CA LEU A 85 11.38 -5.69 5.70
C LEU A 85 12.89 -5.55 5.92
N ARG A 86 13.51 -4.64 5.18
CA ARG A 86 14.86 -4.18 5.52
C ARG A 86 14.75 -3.03 6.50
N ILE A 87 15.13 -3.30 7.74
CA ILE A 87 15.05 -2.34 8.84
C ILE A 87 16.42 -1.67 9.04
N TYR A 88 16.41 -0.34 9.01
CA TYR A 88 17.55 0.48 9.43
C TYR A 88 17.16 1.31 10.63
N SER A 89 17.94 1.21 11.71
CA SER A 89 17.67 1.93 12.96
C SER A 89 18.54 3.16 13.08
N GLU A 90 17.91 4.28 13.37
CA GLU A 90 18.54 5.58 13.63
C GLU A 90 17.97 6.13 14.95
N SER A 91 18.73 6.94 15.68
CA SER A 91 18.31 7.42 17.01
C SER A 91 18.75 8.85 17.30
N ASN A 92 18.02 9.54 18.18
CA ASN A 92 18.29 10.92 18.62
C ASN A 92 18.30 11.94 17.47
N ILE A 93 17.34 11.85 16.55
CA ILE A 93 17.26 12.68 15.34
C ILE A 93 16.20 13.80 15.48
N GLU A 94 15.69 14.08 16.68
CA GLU A 94 14.63 15.08 16.85
C GLU A 94 15.11 16.54 16.66
N PRO A 95 14.30 17.39 15.98
CA PRO A 95 13.07 17.04 15.26
C PRO A 95 13.37 16.43 13.87
N LEU A 96 12.58 15.43 13.47
CA LEU A 96 12.55 14.98 12.06
C LEU A 96 11.87 16.06 11.20
N ASP A 97 12.69 16.91 10.58
CA ASP A 97 12.22 17.90 9.61
C ASP A 97 12.18 17.33 8.19
N SER A 98 11.55 18.05 7.26
CA SER A 98 11.41 17.60 5.88
C SER A 98 12.74 17.34 5.18
N LYS A 99 13.81 18.07 5.56
CA LYS A 99 15.14 17.89 4.97
C LYS A 99 15.77 16.58 5.43
N LYS A 100 15.70 16.29 6.72
CA LYS A 100 16.28 15.09 7.32
C LYS A 100 15.50 13.84 6.94
N VAL A 101 14.18 13.95 6.80
CA VAL A 101 13.34 12.91 6.19
C VAL A 101 13.83 12.60 4.77
N LEU A 102 13.99 13.60 3.90
CA LEU A 102 14.48 13.38 2.53
C LEU A 102 15.91 12.82 2.49
N GLU A 103 16.78 13.26 3.40
CA GLU A 103 18.15 12.74 3.56
C GLU A 103 18.15 11.25 3.90
N LEU A 104 17.39 10.84 4.92
CA LEU A 104 17.27 9.45 5.35
C LEU A 104 16.68 8.56 4.25
N LEU A 105 15.62 9.03 3.57
CA LEU A 105 15.03 8.32 2.45
C LEU A 105 16.03 8.10 1.32
N SER A 106 16.83 9.13 1.00
CA SER A 106 17.88 9.02 -0.03
C SER A 106 19.05 8.14 0.41
N LYS A 107 19.50 8.25 1.67
CA LYS A 107 20.61 7.48 2.24
C LYS A 107 20.34 5.98 2.21
N TYR A 108 19.13 5.58 2.56
CA TYR A 108 18.72 4.18 2.64
C TYR A 108 17.96 3.69 1.39
N ASN A 109 17.84 4.55 0.36
CA ASN A 109 17.10 4.28 -0.87
C ASN A 109 15.71 3.68 -0.59
N THR A 110 14.98 4.29 0.33
CA THR A 110 13.62 3.89 0.70
C THR A 110 12.63 5.01 0.43
N THR A 111 11.34 4.67 0.41
CA THR A 111 10.22 5.60 0.33
C THR A 111 9.49 5.76 1.67
N GLN A 112 9.90 5.06 2.73
CA GLN A 112 9.15 4.97 3.99
C GLN A 112 10.05 5.09 5.23
N ILE A 113 9.63 5.93 6.18
CA ILE A 113 10.23 6.07 7.51
C ILE A 113 9.13 5.93 8.57
N LEU A 114 9.44 5.20 9.65
CA LEU A 114 8.63 5.12 10.86
C LEU A 114 9.42 5.72 12.03
N GLU A 115 8.91 6.78 12.63
CA GLU A 115 9.50 7.42 13.81
C GLU A 115 8.75 7.02 15.07
N ILE A 116 9.51 6.58 16.08
CA ILE A 116 9.06 6.38 17.45
C ILE A 116 9.50 7.62 18.24
N PRO A 117 8.58 8.55 18.54
CA PRO A 117 8.91 9.81 19.20
C PRO A 117 9.24 9.60 20.67
N LYS A 118 9.99 10.53 21.25
CA LYS A 118 10.28 10.51 22.68
C LYS A 118 9.00 10.52 23.53
N GLY A 119 8.96 9.66 24.55
CA GLY A 119 7.82 9.50 25.45
C GLY A 119 6.85 8.39 25.03
N PHE A 120 7.13 7.69 23.92
CA PHE A 120 6.35 6.54 23.47
C PHE A 120 6.21 5.49 24.58
N SER A 121 7.32 5.00 25.14
CA SER A 121 7.26 3.94 26.17
C SER A 121 6.55 4.39 27.43
N GLN A 122 6.72 5.65 27.82
CA GLN A 122 6.04 6.23 28.97
C GLN A 122 4.52 6.28 28.75
N ASN A 123 4.08 6.71 27.57
CA ASN A 123 2.66 6.79 27.22
C ASN A 123 2.03 5.40 27.12
N VAL A 124 2.72 4.40 26.53
CA VAL A 124 2.25 3.01 26.50
C VAL A 124 2.04 2.48 27.93
N THR A 125 3.00 2.72 28.82
CA THR A 125 2.92 2.26 30.22
C THR A 125 1.80 2.97 30.98
N THR A 126 1.65 4.28 30.75
CA THR A 126 0.63 5.09 31.41
C THR A 126 -0.78 4.73 30.94
N HIS A 127 -0.94 4.29 29.68
CA HIS A 127 -2.23 3.86 29.13
C HIS A 127 -2.90 2.76 29.97
N SER A 128 -2.11 1.85 30.57
CA SER A 128 -2.63 0.80 31.44
C SER A 128 -3.31 1.31 32.71
N SER A 129 -2.95 2.50 33.18
CA SER A 129 -3.56 3.14 34.37
C SER A 129 -4.49 4.30 34.01
N ASN A 130 -4.29 4.94 32.87
CA ASN A 130 -5.12 6.02 32.36
C ASN A 130 -5.38 5.83 30.86
N PRO A 131 -6.55 5.31 30.45
CA PRO A 131 -6.86 5.01 29.05
C PRO A 131 -6.95 6.25 28.15
N ASP A 132 -7.02 7.46 28.71
CA ASP A 132 -7.01 8.70 27.92
C ASP A 132 -5.62 9.03 27.35
N VAL A 133 -4.55 8.49 27.94
CA VAL A 133 -3.17 8.69 27.46
C VAL A 133 -2.90 7.74 26.30
N LYS A 134 -2.61 8.29 25.12
CA LYS A 134 -2.28 7.49 23.92
C LYS A 134 -0.81 7.63 23.54
N ALA A 135 -0.20 6.52 23.16
CA ALA A 135 1.08 6.51 22.46
C ALA A 135 0.83 6.63 20.95
N TYR A 136 1.77 7.23 20.24
CA TYR A 136 1.69 7.37 18.79
C TYR A 136 3.07 7.14 18.17
N VAL A 137 3.07 6.71 16.92
CA VAL A 137 4.21 6.64 16.02
C VAL A 137 3.94 7.55 14.84
N ARG A 138 4.97 8.07 14.18
CA ARG A 138 4.83 8.93 13.00
C ARG A 138 5.33 8.20 11.77
N PHE A 139 4.52 8.17 10.72
CA PHE A 139 4.88 7.54 9.47
C PHE A 139 5.09 8.61 8.39
N TYR A 140 6.24 8.55 7.72
CA TYR A 140 6.59 9.43 6.61
C TYR A 140 6.76 8.58 5.35
N GLY A 141 5.89 8.80 4.37
CA GLY A 141 5.97 8.13 3.06
C GLY A 141 6.14 9.16 1.94
N VAL A 142 7.07 8.92 1.02
CA VAL A 142 7.15 9.69 -0.23
C VAL A 142 6.33 9.00 -1.30
N LEU A 143 5.23 9.64 -1.67
CA LEU A 143 4.34 9.25 -2.74
C LEU A 143 4.99 9.64 -4.07
N ARG A 144 5.36 8.66 -4.89
CA ARG A 144 6.04 8.88 -6.18
C ARG A 144 5.11 8.63 -7.38
N GLY A 145 3.86 8.19 -7.19
CA GLY A 145 2.90 8.09 -8.30
C GLY A 145 1.48 7.70 -7.91
N VAL A 146 0.52 7.99 -8.80
CA VAL A 146 -0.95 7.82 -8.67
C VAL A 146 -1.38 6.34 -8.63
N SER A 147 -0.76 5.53 -7.79
CA SER A 147 -1.08 4.12 -7.62
C SER A 147 -2.07 3.96 -6.47
N VAL A 148 -3.21 3.32 -6.76
CA VAL A 148 -4.23 2.88 -5.78
C VAL A 148 -3.64 1.97 -4.68
N PHE A 149 -2.35 1.62 -4.78
CA PHE A 149 -1.63 0.78 -3.84
C PHE A 149 -0.65 1.56 -2.94
N GLU A 150 -0.47 2.88 -3.10
CA GLU A 150 0.24 3.70 -2.09
C GLU A 150 -0.55 3.76 -0.77
N SER A 151 -1.88 3.62 -0.82
CA SER A 151 -2.73 3.40 0.36
C SER A 151 -2.48 2.06 1.06
N VAL A 152 -1.81 1.10 0.42
CA VAL A 152 -1.38 -0.16 1.06
C VAL A 152 -0.23 0.11 2.04
N GLY A 153 0.63 1.10 1.81
CA GLY A 153 1.72 1.43 2.74
C GLY A 153 1.20 1.92 4.09
N SER A 154 0.30 2.90 4.09
CA SER A 154 -0.34 3.37 5.34
C SER A 154 -1.24 2.29 5.96
N SER A 155 -2.02 1.58 5.13
CA SER A 155 -2.89 0.49 5.63
C SER A 155 -2.10 -0.69 6.20
N ALA A 156 -0.91 -0.96 5.67
CA ALA A 156 0.00 -1.96 6.21
C ALA A 156 0.52 -1.50 7.57
N VAL A 157 0.94 -0.24 7.71
CA VAL A 157 1.36 0.31 9.01
C VAL A 157 0.22 0.27 10.02
N ASP A 158 -0.99 0.66 9.64
CA ASP A 158 -2.18 0.55 10.50
C ASP A 158 -2.49 -0.91 10.87
N ALA A 159 -2.35 -1.86 9.94
CA ALA A 159 -2.50 -3.28 10.21
C ALA A 159 -1.44 -3.79 11.19
N LEU A 160 -0.17 -3.38 11.04
CA LEU A 160 0.91 -3.73 11.95
C LEU A 160 0.68 -3.16 13.36
N ILE A 161 0.21 -1.92 13.47
CA ILE A 161 -0.16 -1.30 14.75
C ILE A 161 -1.32 -2.09 15.38
N ASN A 162 -2.34 -2.46 14.61
CA ASN A 162 -3.47 -3.26 15.12
C ASN A 162 -3.06 -4.66 15.57
N ILE A 163 -2.09 -5.29 14.91
CA ILE A 163 -1.54 -6.58 15.34
C ILE A 163 -0.74 -6.42 16.64
N PHE A 164 0.08 -5.37 16.76
CA PHE A 164 0.85 -5.08 17.96
C PHE A 164 -0.02 -4.77 19.18
N ASN A 165 -1.16 -4.09 18.96
CA ASN A 165 -2.10 -3.72 20.03
C ASN A 165 -2.94 -4.89 20.56
N ARG A 166 -2.87 -6.08 19.95
CA ARG A 166 -3.58 -7.30 20.38
C ARG A 166 -2.73 -8.13 21.33
#